data_AF-A0A9D8RQX6-F1
#
_entry.id   AF-A0A9D8RQX6-F1
#
_cell.length_a   1.000
_cell.length_b   1.000
_cell.length_c   1.000
_cell.angle_alpha   90.00
_cell.angle_beta   90.00
_cell.angle_gamma   90.00
#
_symmetry.space_group_name_H-M   'P 1'
#
loop_
_entity.id
_entity.type
_entity.pdbx_description
1 polymer ?
#
loop_
_entity_poly.entity_id
_entity_poly.type
_entity_poly.pdbx_seq_one_letter_code
_entity_poly.pdbx_strand_id
1 'polypeptide(L)'
;MSDKTNKRSGMLGTIYNMLPGIDDDYAAKVVYTLENKKTLPQLQQDIADIAARLSSDSPMADTTAAKILLDEITLNAALRQLRIYNNATSITELCAALEVSAKDTSKLLDVYASFSTRKYFDEEFAAALKDVQDQDMPDKDKALFAVNILLEKADALLAPSAKTAKQNRKEIFKFADKYGLSVKLTAELEVLYTRPASVSFKLESRRLMEQPLKQNPDERLCASLTARAMLCHITPKDAQDTALLSKLLNGRILEEDLMIIACRYLKAKSPADIAGTFESVLKKLPHVSDPWENLGLAVRVLVDGTADSFEAAGQKASVRRDREVLRKSLSKKDLYAGYEYDLAERFGGKKTFIQLEREMNELLQSLPYCADAKDNKELACKVLLGSLSHEEAAKQAKYLRDLKAQTLTQGLAPELMKSYLGTKPAEEILKFFEENLAPYTFWKSDREKHVFALRTLVGELNGTYNRRISQFVLDMLENGSSLELMTDMLSNIQTRKAGKEELDNLLNMYKQARVDSNA
;
A
#
# COMPACT_ATOMS: atom_id res chain seq x y z
N MET A 1 46.37 7.14 -3.72
CA MET A 1 46.00 5.70 -3.76
C MET A 1 45.89 5.19 -2.33
N SER A 2 44.71 5.34 -1.70
CA SER A 2 44.36 4.83 -0.36
C SER A 2 42.87 5.17 -0.18
N ASP A 3 41.93 4.26 -0.43
CA ASP A 3 41.26 3.47 0.62
C ASP A 3 40.47 2.30 -0.01
N LYS A 4 41.05 1.57 -0.96
CA LYS A 4 40.35 0.47 -1.66
C LYS A 4 40.43 -0.90 -0.97
N THR A 5 41.13 -1.02 0.15
CA THR A 5 41.59 -2.33 0.65
C THR A 5 40.90 -2.90 1.88
N ASN A 6 39.91 -2.22 2.49
CA ASN A 6 39.32 -2.69 3.76
C ASN A 6 37.79 -2.75 3.84
N LYS A 7 37.07 -2.78 2.71
CA LYS A 7 35.63 -3.08 2.71
C LYS A 7 35.34 -4.23 1.76
N ARG A 8 34.63 -5.25 2.26
CA ARG A 8 33.60 -6.09 1.58
C ARG A 8 33.83 -7.61 1.64
N SER A 9 33.55 -8.22 2.79
CA SER A 9 33.08 -9.63 2.83
C SER A 9 31.58 -9.68 2.50
N GLY A 10 31.08 -10.77 1.91
CA GLY A 10 29.66 -10.99 1.63
C GLY A 10 29.20 -10.61 0.21
N MET A 11 27.91 -10.32 0.05
CA MET A 11 27.27 -10.11 -1.25
C MET A 11 27.87 -8.94 -2.04
N LEU A 12 28.11 -7.80 -1.37
CA LEU A 12 28.70 -6.63 -2.01
C LEU A 12 30.10 -6.92 -2.57
N GLY A 13 30.95 -7.63 -1.82
CA GLY A 13 32.30 -7.98 -2.27
C GLY A 13 32.28 -8.92 -3.47
N THR A 14 31.34 -9.87 -3.49
CA THR A 14 31.15 -10.77 -4.62
C THR A 14 30.73 -10.03 -5.88
N ILE A 15 29.84 -9.04 -5.77
CA ILE A 15 29.41 -8.21 -6.91
C ILE A 15 30.60 -7.46 -7.50
N TYR A 16 31.42 -6.78 -6.71
CA TYR A 16 32.60 -6.08 -7.24
C TYR A 16 33.65 -7.02 -7.82
N ASN A 17 33.75 -8.25 -7.32
CA ASN A 17 34.68 -9.24 -7.86
C ASN A 17 34.21 -9.78 -9.23
N MET A 18 32.90 -10.00 -9.39
CA MET A 18 32.36 -10.60 -10.62
C MET A 18 31.92 -9.57 -11.67
N LEU A 19 31.63 -8.34 -11.27
CA LEU A 19 31.23 -7.21 -12.10
C LEU A 19 32.15 -6.01 -11.81
N PRO A 20 33.45 -6.07 -12.15
CA PRO A 20 34.44 -5.09 -11.72
C PRO A 20 34.21 -3.65 -12.23
N GLY A 21 33.51 -3.49 -13.35
CA GLY A 21 33.14 -2.21 -13.96
C GLY A 21 31.76 -1.69 -13.56
N ILE A 22 31.08 -2.31 -12.58
CA ILE A 22 29.78 -1.84 -12.09
C ILE A 22 29.87 -0.49 -11.39
N ASP A 23 28.88 0.36 -11.60
CA ASP A 23 28.69 1.60 -10.84
C ASP A 23 28.33 1.33 -9.37
N ASP A 24 28.81 2.18 -8.45
CA ASP A 24 28.61 2.01 -7.00
C ASP A 24 27.13 2.04 -6.60
N ASP A 25 26.30 2.88 -7.23
CA ASP A 25 24.87 2.95 -6.95
C ASP A 25 24.16 1.68 -7.41
N TYR A 26 24.55 1.16 -8.58
CA TYR A 26 24.03 -0.11 -9.08
C TYR A 26 24.46 -1.30 -8.21
N ALA A 27 25.71 -1.35 -7.74
CA ALA A 27 26.17 -2.38 -6.82
C ALA A 27 25.38 -2.37 -5.51
N ALA A 28 25.17 -1.19 -4.92
CA ALA A 28 24.38 -1.04 -3.70
C ALA A 28 22.92 -1.47 -3.92
N LYS A 29 22.33 -1.08 -5.06
CA LYS A 29 20.96 -1.45 -5.42
C LYS A 29 20.78 -2.96 -5.61
N VAL A 30 21.74 -3.64 -6.24
CA VAL A 30 21.73 -5.11 -6.39
C VAL A 30 21.76 -5.77 -5.01
N VAL A 31 22.63 -5.33 -4.10
CA VAL A 31 22.66 -5.88 -2.72
C VAL A 31 21.33 -5.66 -2.02
N TYR A 32 20.85 -4.41 -1.95
CA TYR A 32 19.59 -4.09 -1.28
C TYR A 32 18.40 -4.92 -1.80
N THR A 33 18.38 -5.18 -3.10
CA THR A 33 17.28 -5.91 -3.75
C THR A 33 17.37 -7.42 -3.54
N LEU A 34 18.58 -7.98 -3.49
CA LEU A 34 18.80 -9.43 -3.56
C LEU A 34 19.29 -10.09 -2.26
N GLU A 35 19.78 -9.33 -1.27
CA GLU A 35 20.42 -9.86 -0.06
C GLU A 35 19.53 -10.84 0.74
N ASN A 36 18.23 -10.62 0.75
CA ASN A 36 17.25 -11.50 1.42
C ASN A 36 16.44 -12.38 0.45
N LYS A 37 16.81 -12.38 -0.83
CA LYS A 37 16.12 -13.13 -1.89
C LYS A 37 17.00 -14.21 -2.52
N LYS A 38 18.32 -14.06 -2.50
CA LYS A 38 19.24 -15.01 -3.12
C LYS A 38 20.40 -15.31 -2.20
N THR A 39 20.77 -16.57 -2.16
CA THR A 39 22.03 -16.98 -1.54
C THR A 39 23.21 -16.48 -2.38
N LEU A 40 24.38 -16.32 -1.76
CA LEU A 40 25.60 -15.91 -2.47
C LEU A 40 25.92 -16.81 -3.67
N PRO A 41 25.86 -18.16 -3.58
CA PRO A 41 26.14 -19.03 -4.72
C PRO A 41 25.13 -18.88 -5.87
N GLN A 42 23.85 -18.66 -5.55
CA GLN A 42 22.83 -18.40 -6.59
C GLN A 42 23.12 -17.08 -7.31
N LEU A 43 23.49 -16.03 -6.58
CA LEU A 43 23.86 -14.76 -7.19
C LEU A 43 25.09 -14.91 -8.10
N GLN A 44 26.11 -15.66 -7.67
CA GLN A 44 27.30 -15.93 -8.48
C GLN A 44 26.94 -16.65 -9.78
N GLN A 45 26.08 -17.67 -9.70
CA GLN A 45 25.61 -18.40 -10.88
C GLN A 45 24.82 -17.50 -11.82
N ASP A 46 23.90 -16.69 -11.29
CA ASP A 46 23.11 -15.76 -12.11
C ASP A 46 24.00 -14.74 -12.82
N ILE A 47 25.02 -14.19 -12.14
CA ILE A 47 26.00 -13.29 -12.77
C ILE A 47 26.75 -14.01 -13.89
N ALA A 48 27.23 -15.23 -13.64
CA ALA A 48 27.96 -16.01 -14.63
C ALA A 48 27.08 -16.33 -15.86
N ASP A 49 25.82 -16.74 -15.64
CA ASP A 49 24.87 -17.04 -16.70
C ASP A 49 24.53 -15.81 -17.54
N ILE A 50 24.38 -14.64 -16.90
CA ILE A 50 24.15 -13.37 -17.60
C ILE A 50 25.38 -12.98 -18.41
N ALA A 51 26.56 -12.99 -17.79
CA ALA A 51 27.82 -12.63 -18.46
C ALA A 51 28.08 -13.52 -19.69
N ALA A 52 27.88 -14.84 -19.57
CA ALA A 52 28.01 -15.78 -20.67
C ALA A 52 27.06 -15.47 -21.83
N ARG A 53 25.83 -14.99 -21.54
CA ARG A 53 24.85 -14.62 -22.57
C ARG A 53 25.10 -13.25 -23.18
N LEU A 54 25.66 -12.31 -22.42
CA LEU A 54 26.04 -11.00 -22.95
C LEU A 54 27.26 -11.10 -23.89
N SER A 55 28.17 -12.04 -23.62
CA SER A 55 29.32 -12.36 -24.49
C SER A 55 30.07 -11.11 -24.97
N SER A 56 30.28 -10.15 -24.07
CA SER A 56 30.88 -8.85 -24.39
C SER A 56 31.83 -8.43 -23.27
N ASP A 57 33.06 -8.09 -23.65
CA ASP A 57 34.07 -7.53 -22.73
C ASP A 57 33.94 -6.00 -22.58
N SER A 58 32.79 -5.44 -22.97
CA SER A 58 32.52 -4.00 -22.86
C SER A 58 32.52 -3.57 -21.39
N PRO A 59 33.09 -2.40 -21.04
CA PRO A 59 32.93 -1.81 -19.71
C PRO A 59 31.46 -1.59 -19.31
N MET A 60 30.55 -1.47 -20.29
CA MET A 60 29.11 -1.32 -20.05
C MET A 60 28.43 -2.67 -19.76
N ALA A 61 29.08 -3.80 -20.04
CA ALA A 61 28.53 -5.14 -19.82
C ALA A 61 28.16 -5.38 -18.36
N ASP A 62 28.99 -4.91 -17.42
CA ASP A 62 28.76 -5.11 -15.98
C ASP A 62 27.55 -4.33 -15.45
N THR A 63 27.43 -3.06 -15.84
CA THR A 63 26.25 -2.24 -15.51
C THR A 63 24.99 -2.80 -16.19
N THR A 64 25.13 -3.37 -17.39
CA THR A 64 24.03 -4.02 -18.11
C THR A 64 23.60 -5.31 -17.43
N ALA A 65 24.54 -6.12 -16.94
CA ALA A 65 24.28 -7.31 -16.15
C ALA A 65 23.55 -6.96 -14.85
N ALA A 66 23.95 -5.87 -14.17
CA ALA A 66 23.27 -5.36 -12.99
C ALA A 66 21.80 -4.99 -13.26
N LYS A 67 21.52 -4.29 -14.38
CA LYS A 67 20.14 -3.97 -14.78
C LYS A 67 19.29 -5.22 -15.04
N ILE A 68 19.88 -6.27 -15.61
CA ILE A 68 19.20 -7.56 -15.82
C ILE A 68 18.91 -8.24 -14.47
N LEU A 69 19.88 -8.25 -13.54
CA LEU A 69 19.70 -8.83 -12.20
C LEU A 69 18.59 -8.12 -11.40
N LEU A 70 18.39 -6.83 -11.65
CA LEU A 70 17.36 -6.00 -11.04
C LEU A 70 16.01 -6.07 -11.78
N ASP A 71 15.88 -6.91 -12.81
CA ASP A 71 14.69 -7.02 -13.66
C ASP A 71 14.27 -5.67 -14.32
N GLU A 72 15.21 -4.73 -14.50
CA GLU A 72 14.96 -3.43 -15.14
C GLU A 72 14.93 -3.50 -16.66
N ILE A 73 15.67 -4.48 -17.22
CA ILE A 73 15.84 -4.68 -18.65
C ILE A 73 15.78 -6.17 -18.99
N THR A 74 15.18 -6.53 -20.12
CA THR A 74 15.24 -7.91 -20.63
C THR A 74 16.60 -8.18 -21.27
N LEU A 75 17.06 -9.43 -21.21
CA LEU A 75 18.33 -9.85 -21.83
C LEU A 75 18.43 -9.43 -23.31
N ASN A 76 17.35 -9.61 -24.08
CA ASN A 76 17.35 -9.25 -25.51
C ASN A 76 17.43 -7.74 -25.73
N ALA A 77 16.85 -6.94 -24.84
CA ALA A 77 16.99 -5.49 -24.88
C ALA A 77 18.40 -5.05 -24.45
N ALA A 78 18.97 -5.69 -23.44
CA ALA A 78 20.35 -5.49 -23.01
C ALA A 78 21.37 -5.76 -24.13
N LEU A 79 21.22 -6.86 -24.88
CA LEU A 79 22.08 -7.14 -26.04
C LEU A 79 22.02 -6.03 -27.10
N ARG A 80 20.86 -5.40 -27.29
CA ARG A 80 20.72 -4.24 -28.18
C ARG A 80 21.41 -2.99 -27.61
N GLN A 81 21.39 -2.79 -26.29
CA GLN A 81 22.13 -1.70 -25.62
C GLN A 81 23.63 -1.87 -25.78
N LEU A 82 24.13 -3.10 -25.60
CA LEU A 82 25.54 -3.39 -25.82
C LEU A 82 25.94 -3.24 -27.28
N ARG A 83 25.09 -3.64 -28.24
CA ARG A 83 25.35 -3.40 -29.67
C ARG A 83 25.55 -1.92 -29.98
N ILE A 84 24.71 -1.04 -29.45
CA ILE A 84 24.85 0.41 -29.64
C ILE A 84 26.16 0.93 -29.03
N TYR A 85 26.53 0.45 -27.85
CA TYR A 85 27.80 0.81 -27.22
C TYR A 85 29.02 0.31 -28.02
N ASN A 86 28.97 -0.93 -28.49
CA ASN A 86 30.04 -1.52 -29.31
C ASN A 86 30.16 -0.79 -30.65
N ASN A 87 29.05 -0.34 -31.23
CA ASN A 87 29.05 0.52 -32.41
C ASN A 87 29.74 1.86 -32.12
N ALA A 88 29.46 2.51 -30.98
CA ALA A 88 30.15 3.75 -30.59
C ALA A 88 31.67 3.55 -30.49
N THR A 89 32.08 2.44 -29.88
CA THR A 89 33.49 2.06 -29.72
C THR A 89 34.13 1.82 -31.08
N SER A 90 33.48 1.01 -31.94
CA SER A 90 33.95 0.69 -33.28
C SER A 90 34.08 1.94 -34.17
N ILE A 91 33.13 2.88 -34.10
CA ILE A 91 33.22 4.17 -34.80
C ILE A 91 34.45 4.92 -34.33
N THR A 92 34.66 5.03 -33.03
CA THR A 92 35.75 5.81 -32.44
C THR A 92 37.10 5.22 -32.84
N GLU A 93 37.27 3.90 -32.73
CA GLU A 93 38.49 3.20 -33.09
C GLU A 93 38.78 3.28 -34.60
N LEU A 94 37.77 3.04 -35.45
CA LEU A 94 37.92 3.11 -36.89
C LEU A 94 38.25 4.52 -37.34
N CYS A 95 37.52 5.54 -36.87
CA CYS A 95 37.78 6.93 -37.23
C CYS A 95 39.17 7.39 -36.79
N ALA A 96 39.65 6.93 -35.62
CA ALA A 96 41.00 7.21 -35.17
C ALA A 96 42.05 6.56 -36.10
N ALA A 97 41.86 5.30 -36.50
CA ALA A 97 42.76 4.61 -37.42
C ALA A 97 42.78 5.21 -38.84
N LEU A 98 41.65 5.77 -39.27
CA LEU A 98 41.48 6.44 -40.56
C LEU A 98 41.81 7.93 -40.53
N GLU A 99 42.20 8.49 -39.38
CA GLU A 99 42.47 9.92 -39.18
C GLU A 99 41.29 10.84 -39.57
N VAL A 100 40.07 10.35 -39.35
CA VAL A 100 38.83 11.11 -39.59
C VAL A 100 38.70 12.22 -38.55
N SER A 101 38.24 13.39 -38.98
CA SER A 101 38.10 14.55 -38.09
C SER A 101 37.17 14.25 -36.90
N ALA A 102 37.44 14.87 -35.74
CA ALA A 102 36.56 14.75 -34.57
C ALA A 102 35.12 15.22 -34.85
N LYS A 103 34.96 16.22 -35.74
CA LYS A 103 33.65 16.73 -36.16
C LYS A 103 32.86 15.67 -36.91
N ASP A 104 33.49 14.97 -37.85
CA ASP A 104 32.84 13.94 -38.66
C ASP A 104 32.62 12.65 -37.85
N THR A 105 33.55 12.31 -36.97
CA THR A 105 33.37 11.24 -35.98
C THR A 105 32.14 11.48 -35.10
N SER A 106 31.95 12.72 -34.62
CA SER A 106 30.77 13.10 -33.83
C SER A 106 29.46 12.89 -34.61
N LYS A 107 29.42 13.21 -35.90
CA LYS A 107 28.23 12.97 -36.74
C LYS A 107 27.87 11.49 -36.81
N LEU A 108 28.89 10.64 -37.01
CA LEU A 108 28.69 9.19 -37.07
C LEU A 108 28.20 8.63 -35.73
N LEU A 109 28.75 9.11 -34.61
CA LEU A 109 28.27 8.74 -33.27
C LEU A 109 26.82 9.15 -33.05
N ASP A 110 26.45 10.39 -33.40
CA ASP A 110 25.09 10.89 -33.25
C ASP A 110 24.06 10.06 -34.04
N VAL A 111 24.44 9.56 -35.22
CA VAL A 111 23.54 8.85 -36.13
C VAL A 111 23.55 7.33 -35.91
N TYR A 112 24.71 6.71 -35.71
CA TYR A 112 24.87 5.25 -35.77
C TYR A 112 25.16 4.59 -34.41
N ALA A 113 25.29 5.38 -33.35
CA ALA A 113 25.42 4.93 -31.96
C ALA A 113 24.26 5.41 -31.07
N SER A 114 23.05 5.47 -31.63
CA SER A 114 21.84 5.84 -30.89
C SER A 114 20.66 4.92 -31.21
N PHE A 115 19.85 4.62 -30.20
CA PHE A 115 18.58 3.90 -30.40
C PHE A 115 17.54 4.70 -31.17
N SER A 116 17.54 6.01 -30.98
CA SER A 116 16.50 6.88 -31.53
C SER A 116 16.57 6.98 -33.04
N THR A 117 17.69 6.61 -33.67
CA THR A 117 17.91 6.70 -35.13
C THR A 117 17.55 5.39 -35.84
N ARG A 118 17.59 4.25 -35.14
CA ARG A 118 17.48 2.88 -35.67
C ARG A 118 18.49 2.53 -36.75
N LYS A 119 19.61 3.22 -36.75
CA LYS A 119 20.72 2.97 -37.66
C LYS A 119 21.85 2.38 -36.83
N TYR A 120 22.30 1.19 -37.19
CA TYR A 120 23.40 0.51 -36.51
C TYR A 120 24.65 0.60 -37.38
N PHE A 121 25.76 1.02 -36.78
CA PHE A 121 27.02 1.22 -37.49
C PHE A 121 27.51 -0.05 -38.20
N ASP A 122 27.55 -1.17 -37.49
CA ASP A 122 27.96 -2.47 -38.02
C ASP A 122 27.18 -2.88 -39.29
N GLU A 123 25.86 -2.70 -39.31
CA GLU A 123 25.01 -2.98 -40.49
C GLU A 123 25.27 -2.01 -41.63
N GLU A 124 25.26 -0.71 -41.34
CA GLU A 124 25.33 0.33 -42.38
C GLU A 124 26.73 0.43 -42.97
N PHE A 125 27.77 0.21 -42.17
CA PHE A 125 29.16 0.16 -42.60
C PHE A 125 29.43 -1.09 -43.45
N ALA A 126 28.97 -2.27 -43.03
CA ALA A 126 29.10 -3.49 -43.84
C ALA A 126 28.38 -3.35 -45.19
N ALA A 127 27.21 -2.72 -45.21
CA ALA A 127 26.50 -2.44 -46.45
C ALA A 127 27.29 -1.49 -47.38
N ALA A 128 27.88 -0.42 -46.84
CA ALA A 128 28.68 0.53 -47.61
C ALA A 128 30.01 -0.09 -48.11
N LEU A 129 30.61 -0.99 -47.33
CA LEU A 129 31.82 -1.72 -47.72
C LEU A 129 31.58 -2.68 -48.88
N LYS A 130 30.38 -3.26 -48.98
CA LYS A 130 30.04 -4.24 -50.02
C LYS A 130 30.22 -3.68 -51.44
N ASP A 131 30.00 -2.38 -51.61
CA ASP A 131 30.10 -1.71 -52.91
C ASP A 131 31.55 -1.59 -53.42
N VAL A 132 32.55 -1.73 -52.53
CA VAL A 132 33.98 -1.61 -52.83
C VAL A 132 34.78 -2.86 -52.46
N GLN A 133 34.11 -3.92 -52.01
CA GLN A 133 34.75 -5.12 -51.49
C GLN A 133 35.66 -5.80 -52.52
N ASP A 134 35.19 -5.94 -53.75
CA ASP A 134 35.91 -6.61 -54.85
C ASP A 134 36.84 -5.68 -55.65
N GLN A 135 36.92 -4.41 -55.27
CA GLN A 135 37.82 -3.46 -55.93
C GLN A 135 39.27 -3.70 -55.51
N ASP A 136 40.20 -3.57 -56.47
CA ASP A 136 41.63 -3.66 -56.22
C ASP A 136 42.14 -2.34 -55.60
N MET A 137 41.90 -2.18 -54.31
CA MET A 137 42.31 -1.04 -53.51
C MET A 137 42.68 -1.47 -52.08
N PRO A 138 43.57 -0.72 -51.38
CA PRO A 138 43.92 -0.99 -49.99
C PRO A 138 42.70 -0.98 -49.05
N ASP A 139 42.72 -1.82 -48.03
CA ASP A 139 41.62 -1.92 -47.05
C ASP A 139 41.33 -0.59 -46.34
N LYS A 140 42.36 0.22 -46.11
CA LYS A 140 42.22 1.58 -45.55
C LYS A 140 41.34 2.46 -46.45
N ASP A 141 41.52 2.38 -47.76
CA ASP A 141 40.79 3.20 -48.73
C ASP A 141 39.35 2.70 -48.92
N LYS A 142 39.14 1.37 -48.88
CA LYS A 142 37.79 0.77 -48.81
C LYS A 142 37.02 1.25 -47.59
N ALA A 143 37.65 1.21 -46.42
CA ALA A 143 37.06 1.65 -45.18
C ALA A 143 36.75 3.16 -45.18
N LEU A 144 37.66 3.99 -45.69
CA LEU A 144 37.44 5.43 -45.84
C LEU A 144 36.30 5.73 -46.81
N PHE A 145 36.20 4.99 -47.92
CA PHE A 145 35.09 5.10 -48.86
C PHE A 145 33.74 4.81 -48.17
N ALA A 146 33.66 3.71 -47.42
CA ALA A 146 32.46 3.36 -46.66
C ALA A 146 32.12 4.42 -45.60
N VAL A 147 33.11 4.96 -44.89
CA VAL A 147 32.92 6.06 -43.94
C VAL A 147 32.36 7.31 -44.63
N ASN A 148 32.86 7.68 -45.80
CA ASN A 148 32.38 8.85 -46.55
C ASN A 148 30.91 8.70 -46.97
N ILE A 149 30.49 7.50 -47.42
CA ILE A 149 29.08 7.21 -47.70
C ILE A 149 28.21 7.40 -46.44
N LEU A 150 28.68 6.92 -45.29
CA LEU A 150 27.96 7.09 -44.03
C LEU A 150 27.88 8.55 -43.60
N LEU A 151 28.93 9.35 -43.82
CA LEU A 151 28.93 10.77 -43.52
C LEU A 151 27.93 11.55 -44.37
N GLU A 152 27.85 11.26 -45.68
CA GLU A 152 26.86 11.88 -46.56
C GLU A 152 25.42 11.56 -46.11
N LYS A 153 25.17 10.30 -45.76
CA LYS A 153 23.88 9.86 -45.20
C LYS A 153 23.59 10.53 -43.85
N ALA A 154 24.60 10.66 -42.98
CA ALA A 154 24.47 11.30 -41.68
C ALA A 154 24.09 12.78 -41.82
N ASP A 155 24.74 13.52 -42.73
CA ASP A 155 24.42 14.93 -42.97
C ASP A 155 22.97 15.13 -43.43
N ALA A 156 22.45 14.24 -44.29
CA ALA A 156 21.05 14.27 -44.70
C ALA A 156 20.07 14.04 -43.52
N LEU A 157 20.43 13.17 -42.56
CA LEU A 157 19.62 12.88 -41.37
C LEU A 157 19.72 13.97 -40.30
N LEU A 158 20.87 14.63 -40.20
CA LEU A 158 21.12 15.70 -39.24
C LEU A 158 20.50 17.03 -39.67
N ALA A 159 20.34 17.29 -40.97
CA ALA A 159 19.75 18.53 -41.49
C ALA A 159 18.37 18.89 -40.86
N PRO A 160 17.37 17.98 -40.74
CA PRO A 160 16.09 18.29 -40.09
C PRO A 160 16.10 18.17 -38.56
N SER A 161 17.23 17.82 -37.94
CA SER A 161 17.34 17.39 -36.53
C SER A 161 16.70 18.35 -35.52
N ALA A 162 17.02 19.64 -35.58
CA ALA A 162 16.50 20.63 -34.61
C ALA A 162 14.97 20.79 -34.66
N LYS A 163 14.39 20.66 -35.86
CA LYS A 163 12.94 20.70 -36.05
C LYS A 163 12.30 19.42 -35.48
N THR A 164 12.88 18.26 -35.77
CA THR A 164 12.40 16.96 -35.28
C THR A 164 12.47 16.88 -33.75
N ALA A 165 13.58 17.32 -33.13
CA ALA A 165 13.72 17.34 -31.68
C ALA A 165 12.64 18.18 -30.99
N LYS A 166 12.37 19.40 -31.49
CA LYS A 166 11.29 20.26 -30.98
C LYS A 166 9.92 19.62 -31.12
N GLN A 167 9.66 18.92 -32.23
CA GLN A 167 8.39 18.21 -32.44
C GLN A 167 8.28 17.01 -31.50
N ASN A 168 9.31 16.17 -31.42
CA ASN A 168 9.36 15.00 -30.56
C ASN A 168 9.11 15.38 -29.10
N ARG A 169 9.76 16.44 -28.60
CA ARG A 169 9.52 16.95 -27.24
C ARG A 169 8.03 17.20 -26.98
N LYS A 170 7.36 17.95 -27.87
CA LYS A 170 5.92 18.23 -27.74
C LYS A 170 5.06 16.97 -27.79
N GLU A 171 5.39 16.02 -28.65
CA GLU A 171 4.64 14.77 -28.79
C GLU A 171 4.84 13.83 -27.58
N ILE A 172 6.04 13.82 -26.97
CA ILE A 172 6.33 13.04 -25.76
C ILE A 172 5.48 13.53 -24.60
N PHE A 173 5.45 14.83 -24.32
CA PHE A 173 4.61 15.39 -23.25
C PHE A 173 3.13 15.12 -23.50
N LYS A 174 2.66 15.31 -24.75
CA LYS A 174 1.26 14.96 -25.10
C LYS A 174 0.95 13.47 -24.90
N PHE A 175 1.88 12.59 -25.22
CA PHE A 175 1.73 11.14 -25.04
C PHE A 175 1.71 10.77 -23.55
N ALA A 176 2.60 11.37 -22.76
CA ALA A 176 2.65 11.20 -21.32
C ALA A 176 1.37 11.69 -20.64
N ASP A 177 0.88 12.88 -20.98
CA ASP A 177 -0.36 13.45 -20.44
C ASP A 177 -1.58 12.61 -20.83
N LYS A 178 -1.65 12.15 -22.10
CA LYS A 178 -2.77 11.36 -22.59
C LYS A 178 -2.89 10.01 -21.87
N TYR A 179 -1.78 9.31 -21.68
CA TYR A 179 -1.79 7.93 -21.18
C TYR A 179 -1.33 7.77 -19.73
N GLY A 180 -0.95 8.87 -19.05
CA GLY A 180 -0.51 8.85 -17.66
C GLY A 180 0.86 8.19 -17.47
N LEU A 181 1.83 8.46 -18.35
CA LEU A 181 3.19 7.93 -18.18
C LEU A 181 3.86 8.51 -16.93
N SER A 182 4.74 7.71 -16.32
CA SER A 182 5.53 8.19 -15.19
C SER A 182 6.49 9.30 -15.60
N VAL A 183 6.80 10.19 -14.65
CA VAL A 183 7.76 11.29 -14.84
C VAL A 183 9.12 10.76 -15.28
N LYS A 184 9.55 9.63 -14.70
CA LYS A 184 10.81 8.96 -15.04
C LYS A 184 10.87 8.52 -16.50
N LEU A 185 9.86 7.78 -16.98
CA LEU A 185 9.82 7.33 -18.38
C LEU A 185 9.73 8.51 -19.35
N THR A 186 8.98 9.55 -18.98
CA THR A 186 8.82 10.75 -19.81
C THR A 186 10.15 11.50 -19.97
N ALA A 187 10.90 11.66 -18.88
CA ALA A 187 12.21 12.31 -18.90
C ALA A 187 13.23 11.50 -19.71
N GLU A 188 13.26 10.18 -19.55
CA GLU A 188 14.15 9.30 -20.33
C GLU A 188 13.83 9.36 -21.83
N LEU A 189 12.55 9.38 -22.20
CA LEU A 189 12.12 9.52 -23.59
C LEU A 189 12.51 10.88 -24.17
N GLU A 190 12.34 11.96 -23.40
CA GLU A 190 12.75 13.31 -23.81
C GLU A 190 14.26 13.34 -24.09
N VAL A 191 15.08 12.83 -23.17
CA VAL A 191 16.54 12.77 -23.34
C VAL A 191 16.94 11.97 -24.58
N LEU A 192 16.26 10.88 -24.88
CA LEU A 192 16.62 10.01 -26.00
C LEU A 192 16.16 10.57 -27.36
N TYR A 193 14.91 11.03 -27.46
CA TYR A 193 14.28 11.41 -28.74
C TYR A 193 14.45 12.89 -29.12
N THR A 194 15.09 13.69 -28.26
CA THR A 194 15.51 15.06 -28.60
C THR A 194 16.98 15.13 -29.06
N ARG A 195 17.70 14.01 -29.05
CA ARG A 195 19.06 13.90 -29.61
C ARG A 195 19.07 14.07 -31.13
N PRO A 196 20.22 14.44 -31.72
CA PRO A 196 20.33 14.58 -33.16
C PRO A 196 19.92 13.34 -33.94
N ALA A 197 19.38 13.55 -35.15
CA ALA A 197 18.93 12.49 -36.07
C ALA A 197 17.85 11.52 -35.54
N SER A 198 17.28 11.77 -34.35
CA SER A 198 16.20 10.95 -33.81
C SER A 198 15.01 10.85 -34.76
N VAL A 199 14.45 9.65 -34.91
CA VAL A 199 13.23 9.42 -35.70
C VAL A 199 12.01 10.11 -35.06
N SER A 200 10.94 10.21 -35.85
CA SER A 200 9.66 10.76 -35.37
C SER A 200 9.09 9.92 -34.22
N PHE A 201 9.01 10.52 -33.03
CA PHE A 201 8.43 9.89 -31.84
C PHE A 201 6.98 9.44 -32.10
N LYS A 202 6.18 10.31 -32.72
CA LYS A 202 4.75 10.06 -32.99
C LYS A 202 4.52 8.87 -33.92
N LEU A 203 5.33 8.77 -34.98
CA LEU A 203 5.21 7.64 -35.92
C LEU A 203 5.60 6.34 -35.21
N GLU A 204 6.66 6.40 -34.41
CA GLU A 204 7.17 5.19 -33.77
C GLU A 204 6.31 4.69 -32.62
N SER A 205 5.88 5.59 -31.74
CA SER A 205 5.01 5.22 -30.63
C SER A 205 3.72 4.60 -31.17
N ARG A 206 3.15 5.14 -32.25
CA ARG A 206 1.98 4.53 -32.91
C ARG A 206 2.27 3.13 -33.44
N ARG A 207 3.38 2.94 -34.17
CA ARG A 207 3.76 1.65 -34.74
C ARG A 207 3.96 0.59 -33.67
N LEU A 208 4.64 0.93 -32.58
CA LEU A 208 4.93 0.00 -31.49
C LEU A 208 3.71 -0.27 -30.62
N MET A 209 2.84 0.71 -30.40
CA MET A 209 1.65 0.57 -29.55
C MET A 209 0.56 -0.30 -30.18
N GLU A 210 0.54 -0.42 -31.51
CA GLU A 210 -0.47 -1.21 -32.23
C GLU A 210 -0.45 -2.70 -31.82
N GLN A 211 0.72 -3.29 -31.61
CA GLN A 211 0.84 -4.73 -31.32
C GLN A 211 0.41 -5.08 -29.87
N PRO A 212 0.86 -4.37 -28.82
CA PRO A 212 0.32 -4.55 -27.47
C PRO A 212 -1.19 -4.33 -27.39
N LEU A 213 -1.73 -3.29 -28.06
CA LEU A 213 -3.18 -3.00 -28.04
C LEU A 213 -4.03 -4.12 -28.65
N LYS A 214 -3.51 -4.83 -29.66
CA LYS A 214 -4.17 -6.03 -30.21
C LYS A 214 -4.28 -7.15 -29.17
N GLN A 215 -3.33 -7.22 -28.24
CA GLN A 215 -3.37 -8.21 -27.17
C GLN A 215 -4.27 -7.76 -26.02
N ASN A 216 -4.10 -6.52 -25.55
CA ASN A 216 -4.77 -5.98 -24.37
C ASN A 216 -5.32 -4.57 -24.66
N PRO A 217 -6.64 -4.33 -24.47
CA PRO A 217 -7.25 -3.03 -24.75
C PRO A 217 -6.87 -1.93 -23.74
N ASP A 218 -6.14 -2.23 -22.67
CA ASP A 218 -5.66 -1.22 -21.72
C ASP A 218 -4.63 -0.29 -22.38
N GLU A 219 -5.11 0.89 -22.81
CA GLU A 219 -4.28 1.90 -23.48
C GLU A 219 -3.17 2.44 -22.59
N ARG A 220 -3.37 2.53 -21.27
CA ARG A 220 -2.36 3.09 -20.35
C ARG A 220 -1.19 2.11 -20.20
N LEU A 221 -1.50 0.84 -19.93
CA LEU A 221 -0.50 -0.21 -19.87
C LEU A 221 0.26 -0.32 -21.20
N CYS A 222 -0.46 -0.39 -22.32
CA CYS A 222 0.15 -0.52 -23.65
C CYS A 222 1.03 0.68 -24.00
N ALA A 223 0.65 1.90 -23.59
CA ALA A 223 1.47 3.09 -23.76
C ALA A 223 2.76 3.02 -22.91
N SER A 224 2.68 2.54 -21.66
CA SER A 224 3.87 2.36 -20.82
C SER A 224 4.82 1.29 -21.38
N LEU A 225 4.29 0.14 -21.80
CA LEU A 225 5.07 -0.91 -22.46
C LEU A 225 5.72 -0.41 -23.76
N THR A 226 5.00 0.42 -24.51
CA THR A 226 5.54 1.07 -25.71
C THR A 226 6.68 2.03 -25.37
N ALA A 227 6.52 2.87 -24.35
CA ALA A 227 7.57 3.78 -23.88
C ALA A 227 8.84 2.99 -23.47
N ARG A 228 8.67 1.91 -22.71
CA ARG A 228 9.78 1.02 -22.31
C ARG A 228 10.44 0.33 -23.50
N ALA A 229 9.68 -0.04 -24.52
CA ALA A 229 10.21 -0.60 -25.76
C ALA A 229 11.00 0.45 -26.58
N MET A 230 10.53 1.68 -26.62
CA MET A 230 11.22 2.81 -27.26
C MET A 230 12.53 3.17 -26.54
N LEU A 231 12.57 3.02 -25.22
CA LEU A 231 13.77 3.17 -24.39
C LEU A 231 14.71 1.96 -24.43
N CYS A 232 14.34 0.90 -25.14
CA CYS A 232 15.08 -0.36 -25.16
C CYS A 232 15.30 -0.95 -23.75
N HIS A 233 14.30 -0.82 -22.87
CA HIS A 233 14.22 -1.60 -21.62
C HIS A 233 13.63 -2.98 -21.87
N ILE A 234 12.74 -3.06 -22.84
CA ILE A 234 12.16 -4.32 -23.32
C ILE A 234 12.15 -4.33 -24.84
N THR A 235 11.98 -5.50 -25.46
CA THR A 235 11.76 -5.58 -26.90
C THR A 235 10.29 -5.35 -27.26
N PRO A 236 9.95 -5.03 -28.52
CA PRO A 236 8.55 -4.95 -28.95
C PRO A 236 7.78 -6.26 -28.74
N LYS A 237 8.47 -7.40 -28.83
CA LYS A 237 7.88 -8.71 -28.54
C LYS A 237 7.61 -8.87 -27.04
N ASP A 238 8.57 -8.51 -26.18
CA ASP A 238 8.37 -8.54 -24.73
C ASP A 238 7.19 -7.64 -24.31
N ALA A 239 7.02 -6.48 -24.95
CA ALA A 239 5.86 -5.60 -24.72
C ALA A 239 4.54 -6.28 -25.10
N GLN A 240 4.50 -6.98 -26.25
CA GLN A 240 3.33 -7.74 -26.68
C GLN A 240 3.02 -8.90 -25.71
N ASP A 241 4.03 -9.66 -25.33
CA ASP A 241 3.91 -10.82 -24.43
C ASP A 241 3.49 -10.38 -23.01
N THR A 242 3.99 -9.23 -22.55
CA THR A 242 3.61 -8.63 -21.26
C THR A 242 2.16 -8.13 -21.27
N ALA A 243 1.72 -7.51 -22.38
CA ALA A 243 0.33 -7.09 -22.55
C ALA A 243 -0.62 -8.30 -22.52
N LEU A 244 -0.26 -9.39 -23.22
CA LEU A 244 -1.00 -10.64 -23.20
C LEU A 244 -1.04 -11.26 -21.80
N LEU A 245 0.09 -11.29 -21.09
CA LEU A 245 0.17 -11.78 -19.72
C LEU A 245 -0.78 -10.99 -18.80
N SER A 246 -0.78 -9.66 -18.88
CA SER A 246 -1.70 -8.82 -18.11
C SER A 246 -3.16 -9.15 -18.38
N LYS A 247 -3.51 -9.43 -19.65
CA LYS A 247 -4.88 -9.81 -20.02
C LYS A 247 -5.26 -11.16 -19.42
N LEU A 248 -4.38 -12.16 -19.50
CA LEU A 248 -4.60 -13.47 -18.90
C LEU A 248 -4.76 -13.38 -17.37
N LEU A 249 -4.09 -12.40 -16.75
CA LEU A 249 -4.20 -12.11 -15.31
C LEU A 249 -5.32 -11.10 -14.98
N ASN A 250 -6.21 -10.81 -15.93
CA ASN A 250 -7.37 -9.92 -15.79
C ASN A 250 -7.02 -8.50 -15.28
N GLY A 251 -5.82 -7.99 -15.56
CA GLY A 251 -5.39 -6.65 -15.13
C GLY A 251 -5.27 -6.47 -13.61
N ARG A 252 -5.17 -7.57 -12.85
CA ARG A 252 -5.15 -7.53 -11.37
C ARG A 252 -3.78 -7.25 -10.76
N ILE A 253 -2.73 -7.23 -11.58
CA ILE A 253 -1.35 -6.99 -11.13
C ILE A 253 -0.95 -5.57 -11.52
N LEU A 254 -0.27 -4.89 -10.60
CA LEU A 254 0.30 -3.57 -10.85
C LEU A 254 1.33 -3.63 -11.97
N GLU A 255 1.44 -2.57 -12.76
CA GLU A 255 2.37 -2.51 -13.89
C GLU A 255 3.81 -2.84 -13.48
N GLU A 256 4.28 -2.31 -12.36
CA GLU A 256 5.66 -2.53 -11.89
C GLU A 256 5.94 -4.00 -11.56
N ASP A 257 5.04 -4.66 -10.84
CA ASP A 257 5.16 -6.09 -10.53
C ASP A 257 5.04 -6.94 -11.80
N LEU A 258 4.14 -6.57 -12.71
CA LEU A 258 3.98 -7.23 -13.99
C LEU A 258 5.27 -7.16 -14.82
N MET A 259 5.95 -6.01 -14.82
CA MET A 259 7.23 -5.83 -15.50
C MET A 259 8.31 -6.71 -14.91
N ILE A 260 8.40 -6.81 -13.58
CA ILE A 260 9.38 -7.70 -12.92
C ILE A 260 9.11 -9.16 -13.29
N ILE A 261 7.85 -9.59 -13.23
CA ILE A 261 7.44 -10.94 -13.62
C ILE A 261 7.78 -11.20 -15.10
N ALA A 262 7.49 -10.24 -15.98
CA ALA A 262 7.77 -10.33 -17.40
C ALA A 262 9.28 -10.49 -17.68
N CYS A 263 10.10 -9.59 -17.14
CA CYS A 263 11.56 -9.64 -17.29
C CYS A 263 12.15 -10.97 -16.81
N ARG A 264 11.63 -11.49 -15.70
CA ARG A 264 12.15 -12.70 -15.08
C ARG A 264 11.75 -13.97 -15.81
N TYR A 265 10.50 -14.09 -16.24
CA TYR A 265 9.95 -15.38 -16.70
C TYR A 265 9.77 -15.49 -18.21
N LEU A 266 9.56 -14.39 -18.95
CA LEU A 266 9.34 -14.47 -20.40
C LEU A 266 10.58 -14.97 -21.17
N LYS A 267 11.76 -14.97 -20.54
CA LYS A 267 12.98 -15.58 -21.08
C LYS A 267 12.91 -17.11 -21.20
N ALA A 268 11.97 -17.76 -20.50
CA ALA A 268 11.89 -19.22 -20.39
C ALA A 268 10.47 -19.79 -20.50
N LYS A 269 9.43 -18.97 -20.30
CA LYS A 269 8.04 -19.41 -20.24
C LYS A 269 7.16 -18.55 -21.13
N SER A 270 6.11 -19.15 -21.70
CA SER A 270 5.09 -18.38 -22.41
C SER A 270 4.20 -17.60 -21.42
N PRO A 271 3.51 -16.52 -21.86
CA PRO A 271 2.53 -15.82 -21.03
C PRO A 271 1.48 -16.75 -20.40
N ALA A 272 1.04 -17.77 -21.15
CA ALA A 272 0.07 -18.75 -20.67
C ALA A 272 0.63 -19.62 -19.53
N ASP A 273 1.89 -20.06 -19.64
CA ASP A 273 2.54 -20.87 -18.60
C ASP A 273 2.76 -20.06 -17.32
N ILE A 274 3.08 -18.77 -17.45
CA ILE A 274 3.21 -17.86 -16.31
C ILE A 274 1.86 -17.67 -15.62
N ALA A 275 0.80 -17.40 -16.40
CA ALA A 275 -0.55 -17.27 -15.86
C ALA A 275 -1.03 -18.56 -15.18
N GLY A 276 -0.78 -19.73 -15.77
CA GLY A 276 -1.09 -21.02 -15.17
C GLY A 276 -0.30 -21.28 -13.88
N THR A 277 0.98 -20.89 -13.85
CA THR A 277 1.80 -20.95 -12.62
C THR A 277 1.21 -20.05 -11.53
N PHE A 278 0.81 -18.82 -11.88
CA PHE A 278 0.20 -17.86 -10.96
C PHE A 278 -1.11 -18.38 -10.38
N GLU A 279 -2.00 -18.92 -11.21
CA GLU A 279 -3.24 -19.56 -10.74
C GLU A 279 -2.97 -20.76 -9.84
N SER A 280 -1.97 -21.59 -10.16
CA SER A 280 -1.60 -22.71 -9.31
C SER A 280 -1.10 -22.24 -7.95
N VAL A 281 -0.34 -21.14 -7.89
CA VAL A 281 0.10 -20.55 -6.61
C VAL A 281 -1.11 -20.06 -5.82
N LEU A 282 -2.01 -19.28 -6.44
CA LEU A 282 -3.23 -18.80 -5.80
C LEU A 282 -4.08 -19.94 -5.20
N LYS A 283 -4.30 -21.02 -5.97
CA LYS A 283 -5.10 -22.17 -5.52
C LYS A 283 -4.45 -22.94 -4.37
N LYS A 284 -3.12 -22.99 -4.31
CA LYS A 284 -2.39 -23.70 -3.25
C LYS A 284 -2.28 -22.89 -1.96
N LEU A 285 -2.39 -21.56 -2.01
CA LEU A 285 -2.36 -20.73 -0.82
C LEU A 285 -3.65 -20.93 0.02
N PRO A 286 -3.54 -21.15 1.34
CA PRO A 286 -4.70 -21.26 2.23
C PRO A 286 -5.59 -20.02 2.16
N HIS A 287 -6.87 -20.20 1.85
CA HIS A 287 -7.86 -19.13 1.73
C HIS A 287 -9.17 -19.53 2.41
N VAL A 288 -10.07 -18.57 2.64
CA VAL A 288 -11.35 -18.84 3.31
C VAL A 288 -12.45 -19.11 2.31
N SER A 289 -12.62 -18.21 1.34
CA SER A 289 -13.76 -18.27 0.41
C SER A 289 -13.29 -18.13 -1.04
N ASP A 290 -12.28 -17.29 -1.28
CA ASP A 290 -11.75 -17.05 -2.62
C ASP A 290 -10.21 -17.08 -2.63
N PRO A 291 -9.55 -17.86 -3.52
CA PRO A 291 -8.10 -17.79 -3.74
C PRO A 291 -7.56 -16.37 -3.97
N TRP A 292 -8.37 -15.47 -4.55
CA TRP A 292 -7.98 -14.09 -4.82
C TRP A 292 -7.78 -13.23 -3.56
N GLU A 293 -8.23 -13.67 -2.38
CA GLU A 293 -7.90 -13.05 -1.08
C GLU A 293 -6.39 -12.92 -0.87
N ASN A 294 -5.62 -13.82 -1.50
CA ASN A 294 -4.16 -13.89 -1.40
C ASN A 294 -3.43 -13.34 -2.63
N LEU A 295 -4.09 -12.52 -3.47
CA LEU A 295 -3.49 -11.93 -4.67
C LEU A 295 -2.10 -11.33 -4.41
N GLY A 296 -1.98 -10.44 -3.42
CA GLY A 296 -0.70 -9.80 -3.11
C GLY A 296 0.39 -10.77 -2.63
N LEU A 297 0.02 -11.89 -1.99
CA LEU A 297 0.98 -12.92 -1.61
C LEU A 297 1.41 -13.74 -2.83
N ALA A 298 0.49 -14.10 -3.72
CA ALA A 298 0.81 -14.82 -4.95
C ALA A 298 1.71 -13.98 -5.88
N VAL A 299 1.41 -12.68 -6.05
CA VAL A 299 2.28 -11.77 -6.83
C VAL A 299 3.69 -11.76 -6.25
N ARG A 300 3.81 -11.64 -4.92
CA ARG A 300 5.11 -11.65 -4.25
C ARG A 300 5.89 -12.95 -4.47
N VAL A 301 5.22 -14.11 -4.49
CA VAL A 301 5.88 -15.39 -4.80
C VAL A 301 6.53 -15.37 -6.19
N LEU A 302 5.86 -14.81 -7.20
CA LEU A 302 6.45 -14.71 -8.54
C LEU A 302 7.53 -13.61 -8.60
N VAL A 303 7.30 -12.47 -7.96
CA VAL A 303 8.24 -11.33 -7.91
C VAL A 303 9.50 -11.64 -7.10
N ASP A 304 9.46 -12.57 -6.15
CA ASP A 304 10.63 -13.03 -5.39
C ASP A 304 11.24 -14.28 -6.04
N GLY A 305 10.41 -15.17 -6.58
CA GLY A 305 10.84 -16.28 -7.43
C GLY A 305 11.58 -17.40 -6.69
N THR A 306 11.49 -17.46 -5.36
CA THR A 306 12.19 -18.46 -4.52
C THR A 306 11.22 -19.47 -3.90
N ALA A 307 11.71 -20.67 -3.57
CA ALA A 307 10.92 -21.66 -2.83
C ALA A 307 10.49 -21.12 -1.46
N ASP A 308 11.41 -20.46 -0.75
CA ASP A 308 11.17 -19.84 0.55
C ASP A 308 10.04 -18.80 0.50
N SER A 309 9.91 -18.06 -0.61
CA SER A 309 8.82 -17.09 -0.79
C SER A 309 7.45 -17.75 -0.79
N PHE A 310 7.33 -18.95 -1.36
CA PHE A 310 6.08 -19.72 -1.37
C PHE A 310 5.73 -20.26 0.01
N GLU A 311 6.71 -20.79 0.75
CA GLU A 311 6.48 -21.25 2.13
C GLU A 311 6.08 -20.09 3.06
N ALA A 312 6.80 -18.96 2.98
CA ALA A 312 6.46 -17.77 3.75
C ALA A 312 5.08 -17.19 3.37
N ALA A 313 4.72 -17.22 2.09
CA ALA A 313 3.39 -16.85 1.63
C ALA A 313 2.33 -17.82 2.17
N GLY A 314 2.60 -19.13 2.17
CA GLY A 314 1.74 -20.16 2.72
C GLY A 314 1.46 -19.96 4.22
N GLN A 315 2.49 -19.69 5.01
CA GLN A 315 2.34 -19.37 6.44
C GLN A 315 1.50 -18.11 6.67
N LYS A 316 1.78 -17.02 5.93
CA LYS A 316 1.01 -15.77 6.03
C LYS A 316 -0.46 -15.95 5.61
N ALA A 317 -0.69 -16.70 4.53
CA ALA A 317 -2.02 -17.03 4.06
C ALA A 317 -2.79 -17.89 5.07
N SER A 318 -2.13 -18.87 5.71
CA SER A 318 -2.74 -19.66 6.79
C SER A 318 -3.17 -18.78 7.97
N VAL A 319 -2.29 -17.90 8.44
CA VAL A 319 -2.63 -16.99 9.55
C VAL A 319 -3.81 -16.07 9.17
N ARG A 320 -3.84 -15.54 7.95
CA ARG A 320 -4.97 -14.72 7.46
C ARG A 320 -6.27 -15.52 7.42
N ARG A 321 -6.21 -16.75 6.91
CA ARG A 321 -7.35 -17.67 6.87
C ARG A 321 -7.87 -17.95 8.28
N ASP A 322 -6.98 -18.29 9.22
CA ASP A 322 -7.35 -18.64 10.59
C ASP A 322 -7.95 -17.45 11.33
N ARG A 323 -7.42 -16.23 11.12
CA ARG A 323 -8.00 -14.98 11.63
C ARG A 323 -9.41 -14.77 11.13
N GLU A 324 -9.63 -14.92 9.83
CA GLU A 324 -10.93 -14.67 9.22
C GLU A 324 -11.97 -15.74 9.60
N VAL A 325 -11.56 -17.01 9.66
CA VAL A 325 -12.42 -18.10 10.18
C VAL A 325 -12.79 -17.85 11.64
N LEU A 326 -11.82 -17.44 12.47
CA LEU A 326 -12.08 -17.12 13.87
C LEU A 326 -13.06 -15.95 13.98
N ARG A 327 -12.86 -14.88 13.21
CA ARG A 327 -13.75 -13.71 13.16
C ARG A 327 -15.19 -14.11 12.82
N LYS A 328 -15.38 -14.92 11.77
CA LYS A 328 -16.71 -15.41 11.34
C LYS A 328 -17.38 -16.30 12.40
N SER A 329 -16.61 -17.00 13.22
CA SER A 329 -17.13 -17.78 14.34
C SER A 329 -17.50 -16.90 15.54
N LEU A 330 -16.67 -15.91 15.86
CA LEU A 330 -16.93 -14.94 16.94
C LEU A 330 -18.18 -14.10 16.65
N SER A 331 -18.34 -13.63 15.41
CA SER A 331 -19.48 -12.79 15.00
C SER A 331 -20.85 -13.47 15.07
N LYS A 332 -20.88 -14.81 15.21
CA LYS A 332 -22.13 -15.57 15.40
C LYS A 332 -22.63 -15.53 16.84
N LYS A 333 -21.82 -15.04 17.79
CA LYS A 333 -22.18 -14.98 19.21
C LYS A 333 -22.18 -13.55 19.71
N ASP A 334 -23.30 -13.16 20.32
CA ASP A 334 -23.48 -11.84 20.94
C ASP A 334 -22.47 -11.53 22.06
N LEU A 335 -21.82 -12.57 22.60
CA LEU A 335 -20.74 -12.45 23.59
C LEU A 335 -19.54 -11.64 23.09
N TYR A 336 -19.29 -11.62 21.79
CA TYR A 336 -18.10 -10.98 21.19
C TYR A 336 -18.43 -9.74 20.36
N ALA A 337 -19.69 -9.30 20.35
CA ALA A 337 -20.15 -8.16 19.56
C ALA A 337 -19.29 -6.91 19.83
N GLY A 338 -18.64 -6.39 18.79
CA GLY A 338 -17.75 -5.21 18.87
C GLY A 338 -16.28 -5.50 19.19
N TYR A 339 -15.91 -6.76 19.46
CA TYR A 339 -14.53 -7.18 19.78
C TYR A 339 -14.02 -8.29 18.84
N GLU A 340 -14.81 -8.69 17.83
CA GLU A 340 -14.50 -9.83 16.96
C GLU A 340 -13.20 -9.63 16.18
N TYR A 341 -12.94 -8.40 15.74
CA TYR A 341 -11.75 -8.05 14.96
C TYR A 341 -10.49 -8.15 15.83
N ASP A 342 -10.49 -7.50 17.00
CA ASP A 342 -9.33 -7.45 17.91
C ASP A 342 -8.97 -8.85 18.44
N LEU A 343 -9.99 -9.64 18.79
CA LEU A 343 -9.80 -11.02 19.23
C LEU A 343 -9.27 -11.90 18.09
N ALA A 344 -9.82 -11.75 16.87
CA ALA A 344 -9.32 -12.46 15.72
C ALA A 344 -7.87 -12.09 15.40
N GLU A 345 -7.50 -10.82 15.49
CA GLU A 345 -6.14 -10.35 15.23
C GLU A 345 -5.13 -10.91 16.24
N ARG A 346 -5.47 -10.89 17.53
CA ARG A 346 -4.62 -11.36 18.62
C ARG A 346 -4.43 -12.87 18.61
N PHE A 347 -5.49 -13.62 18.35
CA PHE A 347 -5.52 -15.08 18.55
C PHE A 347 -5.58 -15.92 17.27
N GLY A 348 -5.89 -15.33 16.11
CA GLY A 348 -5.94 -16.05 14.85
C GLY A 348 -4.59 -16.68 14.51
N GLY A 349 -4.59 -17.99 14.29
CA GLY A 349 -3.39 -18.83 14.10
C GLY A 349 -2.73 -19.31 15.40
N LYS A 350 -3.22 -18.90 16.58
CA LYS A 350 -2.70 -19.31 17.90
C LYS A 350 -3.69 -20.13 18.72
N LYS A 351 -4.98 -19.74 18.69
CA LYS A 351 -6.06 -20.43 19.41
C LYS A 351 -7.23 -20.69 18.49
N THR A 352 -7.91 -21.81 18.72
CA THR A 352 -9.19 -22.11 18.06
C THR A 352 -10.33 -21.39 18.75
N PHE A 353 -11.45 -21.23 18.04
CA PHE A 353 -12.68 -20.68 18.62
C PHE A 353 -13.12 -21.44 19.89
N ILE A 354 -12.95 -22.76 19.92
CA ILE A 354 -13.33 -23.60 21.08
C ILE A 354 -12.45 -23.30 22.30
N GLN A 355 -11.15 -23.09 22.10
CA GLN A 355 -10.24 -22.72 23.20
C GLN A 355 -10.58 -21.34 23.75
N LEU A 356 -10.82 -20.36 22.87
CA LEU A 356 -11.25 -19.03 23.27
C LEU A 356 -12.60 -19.05 23.98
N GLU A 357 -13.52 -19.89 23.53
CA GLU A 357 -14.81 -20.04 24.17
C GLU A 357 -14.71 -20.65 25.57
N ARG A 358 -13.82 -21.62 25.78
CA ARG A 358 -13.55 -22.18 27.11
C ARG A 358 -12.99 -21.10 28.05
N GLU A 359 -11.97 -20.38 27.60
CA GLU A 359 -11.37 -19.29 28.39
C GLU A 359 -12.37 -18.18 28.68
N MET A 360 -13.21 -17.81 27.70
CA MET A 360 -14.27 -16.82 27.87
C MET A 360 -15.28 -17.30 28.92
N ASN A 361 -15.73 -18.55 28.86
CA ASN A 361 -16.67 -19.09 29.83
C ASN A 361 -16.06 -19.19 31.24
N GLU A 362 -14.81 -19.63 31.36
CA GLU A 362 -14.07 -19.65 32.63
C GLU A 362 -13.94 -18.24 33.22
N LEU A 363 -13.60 -17.24 32.39
CA LEU A 363 -13.53 -15.84 32.81
C LEU A 363 -14.90 -15.34 33.28
N LEU A 364 -15.96 -15.55 32.50
CA LEU A 364 -17.31 -15.10 32.86
C LEU A 364 -17.80 -15.73 34.18
N GLN A 365 -17.50 -17.01 34.40
CA GLN A 365 -17.84 -17.73 35.64
C GLN A 365 -17.00 -17.27 36.84
N SER A 366 -15.74 -16.88 36.61
CA SER A 366 -14.85 -16.38 37.66
C SER A 366 -15.19 -14.96 38.13
N LEU A 367 -15.83 -14.16 37.29
CA LEU A 367 -16.20 -12.79 37.59
C LEU A 367 -17.50 -12.76 38.42
N PRO A 368 -17.61 -11.94 39.48
CA PRO A 368 -18.85 -11.77 40.21
C PRO A 368 -19.98 -11.27 39.28
N TYR A 369 -21.09 -12.02 39.18
CA TYR A 369 -22.26 -11.62 38.38
C TYR A 369 -23.54 -11.71 39.22
N CYS A 370 -24.59 -11.01 38.77
CA CYS A 370 -25.86 -10.90 39.51
C CYS A 370 -26.89 -11.94 39.06
N ALA A 371 -27.24 -11.97 37.76
CA ALA A 371 -28.26 -12.86 37.22
C ALA A 371 -27.72 -13.78 36.12
N ASP A 372 -26.93 -13.24 35.18
CA ASP A 372 -26.29 -14.01 34.11
C ASP A 372 -24.81 -13.63 34.05
N ALA A 373 -23.93 -14.64 33.94
CA ALA A 373 -22.50 -14.44 33.75
C ALA A 373 -22.20 -13.58 32.49
N LYS A 374 -23.08 -13.63 31.48
CA LYS A 374 -22.97 -12.83 30.25
C LYS A 374 -23.07 -11.32 30.46
N ASP A 375 -23.56 -10.85 31.62
CA ASP A 375 -23.55 -9.43 31.99
C ASP A 375 -22.13 -8.84 31.94
N ASN A 376 -21.12 -9.68 32.19
CA ASN A 376 -19.71 -9.28 32.22
C ASN A 376 -18.99 -9.46 30.87
N LYS A 377 -19.71 -9.64 29.75
CA LYS A 377 -19.10 -9.94 28.43
C LYS A 377 -18.03 -8.93 28.01
N GLU A 378 -18.26 -7.64 28.21
CA GLU A 378 -17.29 -6.60 27.85
C GLU A 378 -16.02 -6.65 28.71
N LEU A 379 -16.16 -6.89 30.02
CA LEU A 379 -15.03 -7.02 30.94
C LEU A 379 -14.21 -8.26 30.60
N ALA A 380 -14.86 -9.40 30.33
CA ALA A 380 -14.19 -10.62 29.94
C ALA A 380 -13.44 -10.48 28.59
N CYS A 381 -14.03 -9.81 27.59
CA CYS A 381 -13.36 -9.48 26.33
C CYS A 381 -12.11 -8.59 26.54
N LYS A 382 -12.20 -7.57 27.42
CA LYS A 382 -11.04 -6.72 27.76
C LYS A 382 -9.92 -7.49 28.48
N VAL A 383 -10.27 -8.43 29.35
CA VAL A 383 -9.29 -9.32 29.99
C VAL A 383 -8.62 -10.24 28.96
N LEU A 384 -9.38 -10.84 28.05
CA LEU A 384 -8.81 -11.65 26.95
C LEU A 384 -7.88 -10.82 26.05
N LEU A 385 -8.25 -9.57 25.79
CA LEU A 385 -7.44 -8.60 25.04
C LEU A 385 -6.32 -7.98 25.89
N GLY A 386 -6.18 -8.35 27.16
CA GLY A 386 -5.15 -7.85 28.08
C GLY A 386 -5.18 -6.34 28.30
N SER A 387 -6.28 -5.67 27.97
CA SER A 387 -6.49 -4.25 28.22
C SER A 387 -6.98 -3.96 29.64
N LEU A 388 -7.38 -5.01 30.37
CA LEU A 388 -7.77 -4.96 31.78
C LEU A 388 -7.23 -6.21 32.48
N SER A 389 -6.75 -6.09 33.71
CA SER A 389 -6.34 -7.26 34.51
C SER A 389 -7.56 -8.00 35.06
N HIS A 390 -7.37 -9.28 35.42
CA HIS A 390 -8.45 -10.08 36.03
C HIS A 390 -8.92 -9.48 37.36
N GLU A 391 -8.00 -8.97 38.18
CA GLU A 391 -8.33 -8.36 39.48
C GLU A 391 -9.16 -7.07 39.32
N GLU A 392 -8.83 -6.21 38.36
CA GLU A 392 -9.59 -4.99 38.07
C GLU A 392 -10.97 -5.34 37.50
N ALA A 393 -11.04 -6.33 36.60
CA ALA A 393 -12.30 -6.82 36.08
C ALA A 393 -13.19 -7.38 37.20
N ALA A 394 -12.63 -8.13 38.15
CA ALA A 394 -13.37 -8.68 39.29
C ALA A 394 -13.90 -7.58 40.21
N LYS A 395 -13.12 -6.52 40.47
CA LYS A 395 -13.58 -5.34 41.23
C LYS A 395 -14.72 -4.62 40.52
N GLN A 396 -14.60 -4.38 39.21
CA GLN A 396 -15.65 -3.74 38.41
C GLN A 396 -16.91 -4.62 38.31
N ALA A 397 -16.75 -5.92 38.11
CA ALA A 397 -17.85 -6.88 38.06
C ALA A 397 -18.57 -6.98 39.42
N LYS A 398 -17.84 -6.98 40.54
CA LYS A 398 -18.42 -6.92 41.89
C LYS A 398 -19.25 -5.66 42.08
N TYR A 399 -18.71 -4.50 41.68
CA TYR A 399 -19.43 -3.23 41.75
C TYR A 399 -20.73 -3.27 40.93
N LEU A 400 -20.68 -3.76 39.69
CA LEU A 400 -21.84 -3.90 38.82
C LEU A 400 -22.87 -4.89 39.37
N ARG A 401 -22.40 -6.02 39.92
CA ARG A 401 -23.25 -7.02 40.58
C ARG A 401 -23.98 -6.43 41.77
N ASP A 402 -23.26 -5.79 42.68
CA ASP A 402 -23.82 -5.27 43.93
C ASP A 402 -24.85 -4.16 43.61
N LEU A 403 -24.57 -3.33 42.60
CA LEU A 403 -25.49 -2.33 42.08
C LEU A 403 -26.75 -2.95 41.43
N LYS A 404 -26.60 -4.03 40.65
CA LYS A 404 -27.72 -4.75 40.02
C LYS A 404 -28.56 -5.54 41.04
N ALA A 405 -27.92 -6.14 42.04
CA ALA A 405 -28.57 -6.88 43.12
C ALA A 405 -29.40 -5.97 44.03
N GLN A 406 -28.93 -4.74 44.29
CA GLN A 406 -29.65 -3.74 45.09
C GLN A 406 -30.79 -3.05 44.32
N THR A 407 -30.80 -3.12 42.98
CA THR A 407 -31.82 -2.47 42.12
C THR A 407 -32.90 -3.44 41.61
N LEU A 408 -32.76 -4.75 41.84
CA LEU A 408 -33.79 -5.75 41.56
C LEU A 408 -35.03 -5.64 42.48
N THR A 409 -34.96 -4.84 43.54
CA THR A 409 -36.07 -4.61 44.48
C THR A 409 -37.01 -3.45 44.14
N GLN A 410 -36.72 -2.57 43.18
CA GLN A 410 -37.69 -1.61 42.61
C GLN A 410 -37.12 -0.88 41.38
N GLY A 411 -37.71 -1.11 40.21
CA GLY A 411 -37.15 -0.76 38.89
C GLY A 411 -37.07 0.74 38.54
N LEU A 412 -36.21 1.01 37.53
CA LEU A 412 -35.93 2.25 36.77
C LEU A 412 -34.61 2.98 37.09
N ALA A 413 -33.98 2.76 38.25
CA ALA A 413 -32.66 3.31 38.55
C ALA A 413 -31.49 2.84 37.62
N PRO A 414 -31.44 1.58 37.13
CA PRO A 414 -30.28 1.07 36.40
C PRO A 414 -29.97 1.76 35.05
N GLU A 415 -30.98 2.18 34.29
CA GLU A 415 -30.76 2.84 33.00
C GLU A 415 -30.21 4.27 33.14
N LEU A 416 -30.60 4.95 34.22
CA LEU A 416 -30.22 6.33 34.50
C LEU A 416 -28.83 6.44 35.16
N MET A 417 -28.38 5.38 35.84
CA MET A 417 -27.05 5.32 36.44
C MET A 417 -25.90 5.19 35.42
N LYS A 418 -26.20 4.92 34.14
CA LYS A 418 -25.20 4.93 33.05
C LYS A 418 -24.54 6.31 32.86
N SER A 419 -25.19 7.40 33.26
CA SER A 419 -24.67 8.78 33.16
C SER A 419 -24.04 9.31 34.45
N TYR A 420 -23.97 8.50 35.51
CA TYR A 420 -23.28 8.86 36.75
C TYR A 420 -21.76 8.75 36.55
N LEU A 421 -21.03 9.83 36.84
CA LEU A 421 -19.59 9.93 36.55
C LEU A 421 -18.70 9.40 37.69
N GLY A 422 -19.28 9.07 38.85
CA GLY A 422 -18.67 8.19 39.86
C GLY A 422 -17.62 8.80 40.82
N THR A 423 -17.95 8.84 42.13
CA THR A 423 -16.97 8.76 43.25
C THR A 423 -17.49 8.08 44.55
N LYS A 424 -18.79 7.75 44.67
CA LYS A 424 -19.37 7.21 45.92
C LYS A 424 -19.81 5.73 45.86
N PRO A 425 -19.84 5.00 47.00
CA PRO A 425 -20.37 3.65 47.10
C PRO A 425 -21.87 3.55 46.75
N ALA A 426 -22.30 2.41 46.21
CA ALA A 426 -23.69 2.18 45.80
C ALA A 426 -24.71 2.33 46.95
N GLU A 427 -24.34 1.88 48.16
CA GLU A 427 -25.18 2.00 49.35
C GLU A 427 -25.47 3.46 49.73
N GLU A 428 -24.48 4.35 49.57
CA GLU A 428 -24.65 5.77 49.83
C GLU A 428 -25.54 6.45 48.79
N ILE A 429 -25.45 6.02 47.53
CA ILE A 429 -26.27 6.55 46.43
C ILE A 429 -27.73 6.13 46.60
N LEU A 430 -27.97 4.86 46.97
CA LEU A 430 -29.34 4.37 47.21
C LEU A 430 -29.96 5.05 48.43
N LYS A 431 -29.21 5.15 49.53
CA LYS A 431 -29.65 5.91 50.71
C LYS A 431 -29.95 7.36 50.35
N PHE A 432 -29.14 7.98 49.50
CA PHE A 432 -29.38 9.33 49.00
C PHE A 432 -30.68 9.42 48.18
N PHE A 433 -30.94 8.50 47.26
CA PHE A 433 -32.21 8.51 46.51
C PHE A 433 -33.42 8.24 47.41
N GLU A 434 -33.33 7.28 48.32
CA GLU A 434 -34.40 6.95 49.26
C GLU A 434 -34.73 8.14 50.17
N GLU A 435 -33.72 8.78 50.77
CA GLU A 435 -33.92 9.93 51.65
C GLU A 435 -34.53 11.13 50.92
N ASN A 436 -34.13 11.38 49.67
CA ASN A 436 -34.63 12.53 48.91
C ASN A 436 -35.97 12.28 48.22
N LEU A 437 -36.33 11.03 47.91
CA LEU A 437 -37.61 10.69 47.28
C LEU A 437 -38.71 10.31 48.28
N ALA A 438 -38.35 9.79 49.47
CA ALA A 438 -39.30 9.38 50.50
C ALA A 438 -40.39 10.41 50.86
N PRO A 439 -40.11 11.73 50.89
CA PRO A 439 -41.13 12.75 51.22
C PRO A 439 -42.22 12.92 50.15
N TYR A 440 -41.99 12.45 48.93
CA TYR A 440 -42.86 12.72 47.79
C TYR A 440 -43.73 11.50 47.47
N THR A 441 -44.92 11.71 46.91
CA THR A 441 -45.86 10.62 46.56
C THR A 441 -45.81 10.25 45.08
N PHE A 442 -45.39 11.19 44.21
CA PHE A 442 -45.34 10.98 42.76
C PHE A 442 -44.46 9.80 42.33
N TRP A 443 -43.40 9.48 43.08
CA TRP A 443 -42.45 8.43 42.68
C TRP A 443 -43.07 7.03 42.68
N LYS A 444 -44.18 6.84 43.42
CA LYS A 444 -44.95 5.59 43.45
C LYS A 444 -46.09 5.54 42.43
N SER A 445 -46.56 6.69 41.96
CA SER A 445 -47.80 6.82 41.19
C SER A 445 -47.59 7.27 39.74
N ASP A 446 -46.47 7.92 39.43
CA ASP A 446 -46.17 8.50 38.12
C ASP A 446 -44.74 8.17 37.66
N ARG A 447 -44.65 7.30 36.65
CA ARG A 447 -43.38 6.80 36.13
C ARG A 447 -42.53 7.89 35.47
N GLU A 448 -43.14 8.83 34.77
CA GLU A 448 -42.41 9.85 34.02
C GLU A 448 -41.82 10.90 34.98
N LYS A 449 -42.60 11.29 35.99
CA LYS A 449 -42.11 12.14 37.09
C LYS A 449 -41.00 11.49 37.88
N HIS A 450 -41.11 10.19 38.14
CA HIS A 450 -40.06 9.42 38.83
C HIS A 450 -38.74 9.40 38.02
N VAL A 451 -38.80 9.16 36.71
CA VAL A 451 -37.61 9.19 35.83
C VAL A 451 -36.96 10.58 35.81
N PHE A 452 -37.76 11.65 35.75
CA PHE A 452 -37.27 13.02 35.77
C PHE A 452 -36.60 13.40 37.11
N ALA A 453 -37.21 12.98 38.22
CA ALA A 453 -36.66 13.14 39.57
C ALA A 453 -35.30 12.45 39.71
N LEU A 454 -35.18 11.19 39.26
CA LEU A 454 -33.94 10.43 39.31
C LEU A 454 -32.83 11.09 38.48
N ARG A 455 -33.13 11.59 37.27
CA ARG A 455 -32.16 12.35 36.45
C ARG A 455 -31.66 13.60 37.16
N THR A 456 -32.55 14.31 37.84
CA THR A 456 -32.21 15.53 38.59
C THR A 456 -31.30 15.21 39.78
N LEU A 457 -31.63 14.16 40.54
CA LEU A 457 -30.80 13.70 41.66
C LEU A 457 -29.44 13.14 41.22
N VAL A 458 -29.35 12.47 40.06
CA VAL A 458 -28.07 12.08 39.44
C VAL A 458 -27.25 13.31 39.07
N GLY A 459 -27.88 14.39 38.59
CA GLY A 459 -27.19 15.65 38.34
C GLY A 459 -26.65 16.30 39.62
N GLU A 460 -27.33 16.17 40.76
CA GLU A 460 -26.79 16.60 42.06
C GLU A 460 -25.56 15.77 42.46
N LEU A 461 -25.63 14.45 42.29
CA LEU A 461 -24.50 13.56 42.59
C LEU A 461 -23.29 13.80 41.69
N ASN A 462 -23.52 14.24 40.45
CA ASN A 462 -22.47 14.63 39.50
C ASN A 462 -21.99 16.08 39.71
N GLY A 463 -22.61 16.84 40.61
CA GLY A 463 -22.28 18.25 40.86
C GLY A 463 -22.76 19.23 39.78
N THR A 464 -23.57 18.77 38.81
CA THR A 464 -24.23 19.63 37.81
C THR A 464 -25.39 20.42 38.39
N TYR A 465 -26.04 19.91 39.44
CA TYR A 465 -27.04 20.62 40.23
C TYR A 465 -26.62 20.73 41.69
N ASN A 466 -27.10 21.78 42.36
CA ASN A 466 -26.99 21.86 43.82
C ASN A 466 -28.28 21.31 44.46
N ARG A 467 -28.21 20.96 45.75
CA ARG A 467 -29.34 20.42 46.51
C ARG A 467 -30.61 21.26 46.46
N ARG A 468 -30.48 22.59 46.37
CA ARG A 468 -31.64 23.51 46.31
C ARG A 468 -32.42 23.35 45.01
N ILE A 469 -31.72 23.22 43.88
CA ILE A 469 -32.32 22.99 42.56
C ILE A 469 -33.05 21.64 42.57
N SER A 470 -32.42 20.59 43.08
CA SER A 470 -33.04 19.27 43.18
C SER A 470 -34.31 19.30 44.03
N GLN A 471 -34.25 19.85 45.24
CA GLN A 471 -35.40 19.96 46.14
C GLN A 471 -36.55 20.74 45.49
N PHE A 472 -36.25 21.86 44.84
CA PHE A 472 -37.25 22.66 44.13
C PHE A 472 -37.94 21.86 43.01
N VAL A 473 -37.19 21.12 42.21
CA VAL A 473 -37.75 20.28 41.13
C VAL A 473 -38.65 19.20 41.70
N LEU A 474 -38.22 18.55 42.79
CA LEU A 474 -39.03 17.52 43.46
C LEU A 474 -40.33 18.09 44.04
N ASP A 475 -40.27 19.27 44.67
CA ASP A 475 -41.46 19.97 45.16
C ASP A 475 -42.43 20.33 44.02
N MET A 476 -41.91 20.76 42.87
CA MET A 476 -42.73 21.13 41.70
C MET A 476 -43.40 19.91 41.07
N LEU A 477 -42.67 18.78 40.98
CA LEU A 477 -43.19 17.50 40.49
C LEU A 477 -44.38 17.00 41.33
N GLU A 478 -44.25 17.06 42.66
CA GLU A 478 -45.29 16.64 43.62
C GLU A 478 -46.54 17.48 43.50
N ASN A 479 -46.34 18.80 43.39
CA ASN A 479 -47.44 19.73 43.31
C ASN A 479 -48.10 19.74 41.91
N GLY A 480 -47.60 19.00 40.92
CA GLY A 480 -48.28 18.79 39.62
C GLY A 480 -47.81 19.66 38.45
N SER A 481 -46.60 20.24 38.51
CA SER A 481 -46.03 20.97 37.37
C SER A 481 -45.71 20.06 36.17
N SER A 482 -45.85 20.59 34.94
CA SER A 482 -45.56 19.83 33.72
C SER A 482 -44.05 19.62 33.51
N LEU A 483 -43.69 18.46 32.95
CA LEU A 483 -42.28 18.09 32.69
C LEU A 483 -41.59 19.05 31.71
N GLU A 484 -42.33 19.61 30.75
CA GLU A 484 -41.84 20.62 29.79
C GLU A 484 -41.39 21.89 30.52
N LEU A 485 -42.24 22.43 31.40
CA LEU A 485 -41.93 23.62 32.21
C LEU A 485 -40.67 23.42 33.06
N MET A 486 -40.52 22.23 33.67
CA MET A 486 -39.36 21.92 34.51
C MET A 486 -38.08 21.71 33.69
N THR A 487 -38.19 21.20 32.47
CA THR A 487 -37.05 21.04 31.56
C THR A 487 -36.53 22.41 31.09
N ASP A 488 -37.43 23.31 30.68
CA ASP A 488 -37.10 24.66 30.27
C ASP A 488 -36.49 25.48 31.42
N MET A 489 -37.03 25.30 32.63
CA MET A 489 -36.48 25.91 33.83
C MET A 489 -35.06 25.44 34.13
N LEU A 490 -34.79 24.13 34.12
CA LEU A 490 -33.46 23.59 34.38
C LEU A 490 -32.43 24.06 33.35
N SER A 491 -32.83 24.15 32.07
CA SER A 491 -32.01 24.71 30.99
C SER A 491 -31.67 26.20 31.22
N ASN A 492 -32.66 27.00 31.66
CA ASN A 492 -32.45 28.41 32.00
C ASN A 492 -31.55 28.61 33.24
N ILE A 493 -31.66 27.75 34.25
CA ILE A 493 -30.81 27.80 35.45
C ILE A 493 -29.37 27.42 35.10
N GLN A 494 -29.16 26.42 34.25
CA GLN A 494 -27.82 25.99 33.81
C GLN A 494 -27.11 27.04 32.94
N THR A 495 -27.85 27.70 32.04
CA THR A 495 -27.28 28.71 31.13
C THR A 495 -26.88 30.01 31.83
N ARG A 496 -27.59 30.40 32.90
CA ARG A 496 -27.32 31.67 33.61
C ARG A 496 -26.21 31.62 34.66
N LYS A 497 -25.70 30.45 35.07
CA LYS A 497 -24.69 30.28 36.15
C LYS A 497 -24.91 31.23 37.34
N ALA A 498 -26.15 31.28 37.81
CA ALA A 498 -26.60 32.27 38.80
C ALA A 498 -25.86 32.13 40.15
N GLY A 499 -25.52 33.26 40.76
CA GLY A 499 -25.04 33.33 42.14
C GLY A 499 -26.14 32.93 43.15
N LYS A 500 -25.79 32.81 44.44
CA LYS A 500 -26.72 32.30 45.48
C LYS A 500 -28.02 33.12 45.61
N GLU A 501 -27.94 34.45 45.52
CA GLU A 501 -29.10 35.35 45.61
C GLU A 501 -29.93 35.38 44.32
N GLU A 502 -29.29 35.32 43.16
CA GLU A 502 -29.98 35.27 41.86
C GLU A 502 -30.74 33.96 41.67
N LEU A 503 -30.18 32.84 42.16
CA LEU A 503 -30.87 31.56 42.16
C LEU A 503 -32.12 31.59 43.04
N ASP A 504 -32.04 32.15 44.26
CA ASP A 504 -33.18 32.24 45.17
C ASP A 504 -34.29 33.15 44.58
N ASN A 505 -33.93 34.23 43.89
CA ASN A 505 -34.88 35.09 43.16
C ASN A 505 -35.53 34.36 41.97
N LEU A 506 -34.75 33.63 41.17
CA LEU A 506 -35.28 32.86 40.03
C LEU A 506 -36.23 31.75 40.49
N LEU A 507 -35.87 30.99 41.52
CA LEU A 507 -36.72 29.93 42.07
C LEU A 507 -38.02 30.51 42.66
N ASN A 508 -37.96 31.66 43.33
CA ASN A 508 -39.17 32.35 43.82
C ASN A 508 -40.04 32.87 42.68
N MET A 509 -39.45 33.43 41.62
CA MET A 509 -40.20 33.82 40.41
C MET A 509 -40.94 32.64 39.78
N TYR A 510 -40.30 31.48 39.66
CA TYR A 510 -40.97 30.27 39.12
C TYR A 510 -42.05 29.71 40.04
N LYS A 511 -41.90 29.84 41.36
CA LYS A 511 -42.99 29.53 42.32
C LYS A 511 -44.17 30.46 42.16
N GLN A 512 -43.92 31.75 41.97
CA GLN A 512 -44.95 32.79 41.89
C GLN A 512 -45.70 32.76 40.55
N ALA A 513 -44.98 32.64 39.43
CA ALA A 513 -45.55 32.47 38.09
C ALA A 513 -46.49 31.25 37.98
N ARG A 514 -46.28 30.25 38.83
CA ARG A 514 -47.13 29.07 38.92
C ARG A 514 -48.39 29.30 39.76
N VAL A 515 -48.27 30.02 40.88
CA VAL A 515 -49.45 30.43 41.65
C VAL A 515 -50.38 31.25 40.76
N ASP A 516 -49.82 32.12 39.93
CA ASP A 516 -50.55 32.94 38.97
C ASP A 516 -51.11 32.14 37.77
N SER A 517 -50.56 30.96 37.44
CA SER A 517 -51.08 30.08 36.37
C SER A 517 -52.16 29.11 36.85
N ASN A 518 -52.29 28.92 38.16
CA ASN A 518 -53.28 28.05 38.82
C ASN A 518 -54.44 28.83 39.47
N ALA A 519 -54.38 30.16 39.46
CA ALA A 519 -55.48 31.08 39.74
C ALA A 519 -56.24 31.40 38.44
#